data_AF-K6XF97-F1
#
_entry.id   AF-K6XF97-F1
#
_cell.length_a   1.000
_cell.length_b   1.000
_cell.length_c   1.000
_cell.angle_alpha   90.00
_cell.angle_beta   90.00
_cell.angle_gamma   90.00
#
_symmetry.space_group_name_H-M   'P 1'
#
loop_
_entity.id
_entity.type
_entity.pdbx_description
1 polymer ?
#
loop_
_entity_poly.entity_id
_entity_poly.type
_entity_poly.pdbx_seq_one_letter_code
_entity_poly.pdbx_strand_id
1 'polypeptide(L)'
;MPSSPHPFASPSHPVQHGQQARSLHSWSLATQAALALQGACLLATALFTPLFALGSVLPIGDLWSVIAAVSTLVTTVSVLAALAAIIGWLRWQWLASSLVAHSTEAGSAPDPRGASAVRRSPTWHLLSWVIPVIALWYPLQNVADLDREGWRREHNPAAPARPARTGDPGSGLRRLWWSCWLAWSVVSTLGMNAGSMTLTLLGHLLGVAAAGTAVLLVRRISDALTGRTSPLPEILRTWGWVGPAPTPAAS
;
A
#
# COMPACT_ATOMS: atom_id res chain seq x y z
N MET A 1 -0.94 13.94 -56.14
CA MET A 1 -1.77 14.25 -54.96
C MET A 1 -0.84 14.56 -53.80
N PRO A 2 -0.77 15.81 -53.31
CA PRO A 2 0.09 16.14 -52.19
C PRO A 2 -0.52 15.60 -50.89
N SER A 3 0.30 14.85 -50.15
CA SER A 3 0.02 14.33 -48.82
C SER A 3 -0.23 15.49 -47.85
N SER A 4 -1.40 15.49 -47.22
CA SER A 4 -1.74 16.45 -46.18
C SER A 4 -0.72 16.39 -45.04
N PRO A 5 -0.16 17.52 -44.59
CA PRO A 5 0.69 17.54 -43.40
C PRO A 5 -0.17 17.18 -42.19
N HIS A 6 0.22 16.11 -41.48
CA HIS A 6 -0.41 15.74 -40.22
C HIS A 6 -0.29 16.92 -39.23
N PRO A 7 -1.41 17.40 -38.66
CA PRO A 7 -1.38 18.52 -37.75
C PRO A 7 -0.78 18.07 -36.41
N PHE A 8 0.25 18.79 -36.00
CA PHE A 8 0.66 19.05 -34.62
C PHE A 8 0.60 17.86 -33.64
N ALA A 9 1.76 17.23 -33.42
CA ALA A 9 2.06 16.60 -32.14
C ALA A 9 1.80 17.61 -31.03
N SER A 10 0.70 17.43 -30.29
CA SER A 10 0.31 18.36 -29.23
C SER A 10 1.35 18.33 -28.10
N PRO A 11 1.91 19.48 -27.69
CA PRO A 11 2.88 19.59 -26.60
C PRO A 11 2.27 19.38 -25.20
N SER A 12 1.15 18.66 -25.08
CA SER A 12 0.39 18.46 -23.84
C SER A 12 1.01 17.44 -22.86
N HIS A 13 2.03 16.68 -23.28
CA HIS A 13 2.58 15.57 -22.49
C HIS A 13 3.29 15.96 -21.17
N PRO A 14 4.18 16.97 -21.10
CA PRO A 14 4.94 17.23 -19.88
C PRO A 14 4.08 17.84 -18.74
N VAL A 15 3.08 18.67 -19.09
CA VAL A 15 2.21 19.33 -18.11
C VAL A 15 1.29 18.32 -17.40
N GLN A 16 0.76 17.35 -18.15
CA GLN A 16 -0.14 16.32 -17.61
C GLN A 16 0.60 15.37 -16.64
N HIS A 17 1.84 14.98 -16.96
CA HIS A 17 2.67 14.16 -16.06
C HIS A 17 2.96 14.85 -14.72
N GLY A 18 3.32 16.14 -14.74
CA GLY A 18 3.59 16.90 -13.52
C GLY A 18 2.34 17.09 -12.63
N GLN A 19 1.15 17.20 -13.22
CA GLN A 19 -0.10 17.27 -12.47
C GLN A 19 -0.47 15.91 -11.86
N GLN A 20 -0.31 14.81 -12.60
CA GLN A 20 -0.57 13.47 -12.09
C GLN A 20 0.38 13.10 -10.94
N ALA A 21 1.68 13.44 -11.03
CA ALA A 21 2.64 13.20 -9.95
C ALA A 21 2.29 13.96 -8.65
N ARG A 22 1.87 15.22 -8.77
CA ARG A 22 1.39 16.01 -7.61
C ARG A 22 0.14 15.42 -6.98
N SER A 23 -0.82 15.00 -7.81
CA SER A 23 -2.04 14.32 -7.36
C SER A 23 -1.72 13.00 -6.67
N LEU A 24 -0.82 12.18 -7.24
CA LEU A 24 -0.38 10.94 -6.62
C LEU A 24 0.21 11.17 -5.23
N HIS A 25 1.02 12.22 -5.08
CA HIS A 25 1.63 12.56 -3.80
C HIS A 25 0.62 13.04 -2.76
N SER A 26 -0.34 13.90 -3.11
CA SER A 26 -1.37 14.33 -2.16
C SER A 26 -2.25 13.17 -1.71
N TRP A 27 -2.64 12.30 -2.65
CA TRP A 27 -3.43 11.10 -2.34
C TRP A 27 -2.64 10.05 -1.56
N SER A 28 -1.32 9.94 -1.78
CA SER A 28 -0.50 9.02 -0.98
C SER A 28 -0.39 9.49 0.48
N LEU A 29 -0.26 10.80 0.73
CA LEU A 29 -0.27 11.36 2.08
C LEU A 29 -1.63 11.16 2.77
N ALA A 30 -2.74 11.43 2.05
CA ALA A 30 -4.08 11.21 2.57
C ALA A 30 -4.32 9.72 2.93
N THR A 31 -3.87 8.80 2.06
CA THR A 31 -3.96 7.36 2.30
C THR A 31 -3.13 6.94 3.52
N GLN A 32 -1.91 7.46 3.64
CA GLN A 32 -1.05 7.19 4.79
C GLN A 32 -1.67 7.72 6.09
N ALA A 33 -2.23 8.92 6.10
CA ALA A 33 -2.89 9.49 7.26
C ALA A 33 -4.11 8.67 7.70
N ALA A 34 -4.95 8.24 6.74
CA ALA A 34 -6.11 7.40 7.02
C ALA A 34 -5.71 6.03 7.57
N LEU A 35 -4.70 5.38 6.99
CA LEU A 35 -4.15 4.11 7.48
C LEU A 35 -3.52 4.25 8.87
N ALA A 36 -2.77 5.34 9.12
CA ALA A 36 -2.17 5.60 10.41
C ALA A 36 -3.23 5.85 11.50
N LEU A 37 -4.27 6.62 11.17
CA LEU A 37 -5.41 6.83 12.06
C LEU A 37 -6.13 5.51 12.36
N GLN A 38 -6.34 4.67 11.35
CA GLN A 38 -6.93 3.35 11.54
C GLN A 38 -6.08 2.47 12.46
N GLY A 39 -4.76 2.46 12.26
CA GLY A 39 -3.82 1.75 13.14
C GLY A 39 -3.89 2.28 14.58
N ALA A 40 -3.96 3.60 14.77
CA ALA A 40 -4.09 4.21 16.10
C ALA A 40 -5.40 3.82 16.78
N CYS A 41 -6.52 3.78 16.05
CA CYS A 41 -7.80 3.30 16.59
C CYS A 41 -7.75 1.82 16.99
N LEU A 42 -7.15 0.95 16.16
CA LEU A 42 -6.96 -0.47 16.50
C LEU A 42 -6.11 -0.65 17.75
N LEU A 43 -5.03 0.13 17.88
CA LEU A 43 -4.18 0.13 19.07
C LEU A 43 -4.96 0.60 20.30
N ALA A 44 -5.73 1.68 20.19
CA ALA A 44 -6.59 2.15 21.27
C ALA A 44 -7.58 1.06 21.70
N THR A 45 -8.28 0.41 20.77
CA THR A 45 -9.19 -0.70 21.08
C THR A 45 -8.47 -1.86 21.78
N ALA A 46 -7.27 -2.22 21.33
CA ALA A 46 -6.46 -3.26 21.98
C ALA A 46 -6.11 -2.91 23.44
N LEU A 47 -5.83 -1.64 23.72
CA LEU A 47 -5.52 -1.15 25.06
C LEU A 47 -6.77 -1.03 25.96
N PHE A 48 -7.92 -0.67 25.40
CA PHE A 48 -9.17 -0.56 26.15
C PHE A 48 -9.81 -1.91 26.47
N THR A 49 -9.65 -2.91 25.60
CA THR A 49 -10.23 -4.25 25.79
C THR A 49 -9.90 -4.89 27.16
N PRO A 50 -8.64 -4.91 27.65
CA PRO A 50 -8.34 -5.41 28.99
C PRO A 50 -8.86 -4.52 30.13
N LEU A 51 -8.99 -3.20 29.89
CA LEU A 51 -9.57 -2.29 30.88
C LEU A 51 -11.06 -2.58 31.12
N PHE A 52 -11.81 -2.96 30.10
CA PHE A 52 -13.19 -3.45 30.27
C PHE A 52 -13.27 -4.72 31.11
N ALA A 53 -12.39 -5.69 30.85
CA ALA A 53 -12.34 -6.92 31.62
C ALA A 53 -12.03 -6.65 33.10
N LEU A 54 -11.09 -5.75 33.39
CA LEU A 54 -10.76 -5.35 34.76
C LEU A 54 -11.89 -4.55 35.43
N GLY A 55 -12.49 -3.63 34.69
CA GLY A 55 -13.62 -2.84 35.19
C GLY A 55 -14.76 -3.72 35.67
N SER A 56 -15.06 -4.83 34.98
CA SER A 56 -16.20 -5.72 35.33
C SER A 56 -16.12 -6.35 36.72
N VAL A 57 -14.93 -6.29 37.33
CA VAL A 57 -14.67 -6.83 38.67
C VAL A 57 -14.62 -5.72 39.73
N LEU A 58 -14.48 -4.45 39.34
CA LEU A 58 -14.32 -3.32 40.26
C LEU A 58 -15.58 -2.42 40.26
N PRO A 59 -16.16 -2.10 41.42
CA PRO A 59 -17.36 -1.27 41.51
C PRO A 59 -17.02 0.22 41.36
N ILE A 60 -16.65 0.63 40.15
CA ILE A 60 -16.30 2.02 39.82
C ILE A 60 -17.40 2.57 38.89
N GLY A 61 -18.44 3.18 39.49
CA GLY A 61 -19.68 3.56 38.79
C GLY A 61 -19.47 4.49 37.59
N ASP A 62 -19.00 5.72 37.82
CA ASP A 62 -18.89 6.74 36.76
C ASP A 62 -17.83 6.43 35.69
N LEU A 63 -16.90 5.52 35.99
CA LEU A 63 -15.88 5.11 35.04
C LEU A 63 -16.48 4.34 33.85
N TRP A 64 -17.59 3.63 34.06
CA TRP A 64 -18.20 2.81 33.01
C TRP A 64 -18.83 3.60 31.87
N SER A 65 -19.55 4.66 32.22
CA SER A 65 -20.17 5.55 31.23
C SER A 65 -19.09 6.24 30.39
N VAL A 66 -17.97 6.65 31.01
CA VAL A 66 -16.81 7.22 30.33
C VAL A 66 -16.16 6.21 29.40
N ILE A 67 -15.87 4.99 29.86
CA ILE A 67 -15.24 3.95 29.03
C ILE A 67 -16.17 3.60 27.85
N ALA A 68 -17.48 3.47 28.06
CA ALA A 68 -18.45 3.19 27.00
C ALA A 68 -18.50 4.32 25.96
N ALA A 69 -18.51 5.58 26.40
CA ALA A 69 -18.50 6.74 25.52
C ALA A 69 -17.21 6.82 24.69
N VAL A 70 -16.05 6.63 25.32
CA VAL A 70 -14.74 6.60 24.65
C VAL A 70 -14.68 5.45 23.63
N SER A 71 -15.18 4.28 23.98
CA SER A 71 -15.17 3.11 23.08
C SER A 71 -16.07 3.31 21.88
N THR A 72 -17.22 3.93 22.07
CA THR A 72 -18.13 4.32 20.99
C THR A 72 -17.43 5.30 20.06
N LEU A 73 -16.80 6.35 20.62
CA LEU A 73 -16.03 7.33 19.84
C LEU A 73 -14.90 6.69 19.04
N VAL A 74 -14.07 5.86 19.68
CA VAL A 74 -12.95 5.14 19.01
C VAL A 74 -13.49 4.26 17.89
N THR A 75 -14.60 3.56 18.11
CA THR A 75 -15.24 2.72 17.08
C THR A 75 -15.74 3.56 15.91
N THR A 76 -16.43 4.67 16.17
CA THR A 76 -16.91 5.58 15.12
C THR A 76 -15.74 6.14 14.30
N VAL A 77 -14.69 6.64 14.96
CA VAL A 77 -13.50 7.15 14.29
C VAL A 77 -12.79 6.05 13.49
N SER A 78 -12.71 4.83 14.03
CA SER A 78 -12.17 3.66 13.33
C SER A 78 -12.95 3.35 12.05
N VAL A 79 -14.29 3.33 12.10
CA VAL A 79 -15.10 3.07 10.89
C VAL A 79 -14.86 4.15 9.82
N LEU A 80 -14.83 5.43 10.22
CA LEU A 80 -14.58 6.54 9.30
C LEU A 80 -13.15 6.50 8.73
N ALA A 81 -12.15 6.17 9.55
CA ALA A 81 -10.76 6.02 9.13
C ALA A 81 -10.58 4.85 8.17
N ALA A 82 -11.23 3.71 8.43
CA ALA A 82 -11.24 2.55 7.54
C ALA A 82 -11.86 2.89 6.17
N LEU A 83 -13.00 3.60 6.14
CA LEU A 83 -13.61 4.05 4.89
C LEU A 83 -12.70 5.02 4.13
N ALA A 84 -12.11 6.00 4.81
CA ALA A 84 -11.16 6.93 4.22
C ALA A 84 -9.92 6.21 3.69
N ALA A 85 -9.44 5.18 4.39
CA ALA A 85 -8.30 4.36 3.98
C ALA A 85 -8.64 3.55 2.72
N ILE A 86 -9.83 2.95 2.63
CA ILE A 86 -10.29 2.22 1.44
C ILE A 86 -10.35 3.17 0.23
N ILE A 87 -11.01 4.33 0.38
CA ILE A 87 -11.16 5.31 -0.70
C ILE A 87 -9.77 5.83 -1.13
N GLY A 88 -8.95 6.23 -0.17
CA GLY A 88 -7.59 6.71 -0.40
C GLY A 88 -6.75 5.67 -1.12
N TRP A 89 -6.76 4.43 -0.64
CA TRP A 89 -6.02 3.31 -1.22
C TRP A 89 -6.43 3.02 -2.66
N LEU A 90 -7.73 2.92 -2.96
CA LEU A 90 -8.23 2.70 -4.32
C LEU A 90 -7.83 3.86 -5.24
N ARG A 91 -8.02 5.10 -4.79
CA ARG A 91 -7.66 6.28 -5.58
C ARG A 91 -6.16 6.37 -5.82
N TRP A 92 -5.35 6.08 -4.80
CA TRP A 92 -3.89 6.01 -4.89
C TRP A 92 -3.44 4.94 -5.89
N GLN A 93 -3.99 3.72 -5.83
CA GLN A 93 -3.65 2.65 -6.78
C GLN A 93 -3.99 3.03 -8.22
N TRP A 94 -5.15 3.66 -8.44
CA TRP A 94 -5.55 4.13 -9.76
C TRP A 94 -4.58 5.20 -10.30
N LEU A 95 -4.20 6.19 -9.49
CA LEU A 95 -3.24 7.22 -9.88
C LEU A 95 -1.85 6.63 -10.14
N ALA A 96 -1.40 5.72 -9.29
CA ALA A 96 -0.10 5.08 -9.40
C ALA A 96 0.00 4.26 -10.71
N SER A 97 -0.98 3.38 -10.96
CA SER A 97 -1.02 2.58 -12.20
C SER A 97 -1.17 3.45 -13.45
N SER A 98 -1.98 4.52 -13.39
CA SER A 98 -2.11 5.47 -14.49
C SER A 98 -0.78 6.15 -14.79
N LEU A 99 -0.07 6.64 -13.78
CA LEU A 99 1.23 7.29 -13.97
C LEU A 99 2.24 6.36 -14.66
N VAL A 100 2.23 5.06 -14.31
CA VAL A 100 3.11 4.07 -14.94
C VAL A 100 2.72 3.80 -16.39
N ALA A 101 1.42 3.66 -16.67
CA ALA A 101 0.93 3.43 -18.03
C ALA A 101 1.39 4.55 -18.99
N HIS A 102 1.17 5.82 -18.61
CA HIS A 102 1.53 6.97 -19.45
C HIS A 102 3.04 7.11 -19.66
N SER A 103 3.86 6.82 -18.65
CA SER A 103 5.32 6.89 -18.80
C SER A 103 5.89 5.83 -19.74
N THR A 104 5.18 4.70 -19.91
CA THR A 104 5.61 3.62 -20.81
C THR A 104 5.41 4.04 -22.28
N GLU A 105 4.35 4.82 -22.54
CA GLU A 105 4.01 5.32 -23.88
C GLU A 105 4.91 6.48 -24.33
N ALA A 106 5.37 7.32 -23.40
CA ALA A 106 6.12 8.53 -23.72
C ALA A 106 7.64 8.32 -23.94
N GLY A 107 8.22 7.20 -23.47
CA GLY A 107 9.67 7.05 -23.36
C GLY A 107 10.33 5.86 -24.07
N SER A 108 9.55 4.93 -24.65
CA SER A 108 10.11 3.69 -25.20
C SER A 108 9.67 3.46 -26.64
N ALA A 109 10.65 3.18 -27.53
CA ALA A 109 10.36 2.45 -28.76
C ALA A 109 9.53 1.21 -28.41
N PRO A 110 8.50 0.86 -29.21
CA PRO A 110 7.62 -0.26 -28.90
C PRO A 110 8.47 -1.50 -28.65
N ASP A 111 8.36 -2.06 -27.44
CA ASP A 111 9.02 -3.32 -27.11
C ASP A 111 8.53 -4.36 -28.15
N PRO A 112 9.41 -4.99 -28.94
CA PRO A 112 9.02 -5.95 -29.97
C PRO A 112 8.25 -7.16 -29.41
N ARG A 113 8.18 -7.31 -28.07
CA ARG A 113 7.42 -8.34 -27.37
C ARG A 113 6.08 -7.87 -26.80
N GLY A 114 5.70 -6.61 -27.00
CA GLY A 114 4.41 -6.05 -26.56
C GLY A 114 4.20 -6.01 -25.05
N ALA A 115 5.28 -6.08 -24.25
CA ALA A 115 5.14 -6.15 -22.80
C ALA A 115 5.03 -4.73 -22.20
N SER A 116 3.79 -4.28 -21.98
CA SER A 116 3.48 -3.14 -21.12
C SER A 116 4.17 -3.30 -19.74
N ALA A 117 4.80 -2.22 -19.25
CA ALA A 117 5.47 -2.19 -17.95
C ALA A 117 4.52 -2.56 -16.78
N VAL A 118 3.23 -2.23 -16.92
CA VAL A 118 2.15 -2.78 -16.07
C VAL A 118 1.32 -3.75 -16.89
N ARG A 119 1.25 -5.02 -16.48
CA ARG A 119 0.48 -6.05 -17.19
C ARG A 119 -1.04 -5.79 -17.19
N ARG A 120 -1.52 -4.79 -16.45
CA ARG A 120 -2.92 -4.58 -16.06
C ARG A 120 -3.33 -3.12 -16.21
N SER A 121 -4.57 -2.90 -16.63
CA SER A 121 -5.13 -1.55 -16.73
C SER A 121 -5.40 -0.95 -15.33
N PRO A 122 -5.39 0.38 -15.17
CA PRO A 122 -5.76 1.02 -13.90
C PRO A 122 -7.13 0.60 -13.37
N THR A 123 -8.08 0.33 -14.29
CA THR A 123 -9.41 -0.18 -13.96
C THR A 123 -9.35 -1.58 -13.35
N TRP A 124 -8.45 -2.44 -13.82
CA TRP A 124 -8.24 -3.77 -13.23
C TRP A 124 -7.66 -3.71 -11.82
N HIS A 125 -6.79 -2.72 -11.55
CA HIS A 125 -6.28 -2.48 -10.20
C HIS A 125 -7.42 -2.20 -9.20
N LEU A 126 -8.48 -1.50 -9.62
CA LEU A 126 -9.67 -1.24 -8.81
C LEU A 126 -10.62 -2.45 -8.71
N LEU A 127 -11.01 -3.01 -9.86
CA LEU A 127 -12.01 -4.09 -9.94
C LEU A 127 -11.60 -5.34 -9.16
N SER A 128 -10.31 -5.64 -9.12
CA SER A 128 -9.81 -6.84 -8.45
C SER A 128 -10.00 -6.85 -6.93
N TRP A 129 -10.32 -5.72 -6.30
CA TRP A 129 -10.67 -5.64 -4.87
C TRP A 129 -12.11 -6.06 -4.56
N VAL A 130 -12.98 -6.12 -5.57
CA VAL A 130 -14.43 -6.38 -5.38
C VAL A 130 -14.77 -7.86 -5.54
N ILE A 131 -13.90 -8.65 -6.17
CA ILE A 131 -14.19 -10.05 -6.50
C ILE A 131 -13.63 -10.97 -5.40
N PRO A 132 -14.44 -11.67 -4.58
CA PRO A 132 -13.99 -12.29 -3.33
C PRO A 132 -12.88 -13.35 -3.44
N VAL A 133 -12.94 -14.24 -4.44
CA VAL A 133 -11.90 -15.27 -4.69
C VAL A 133 -10.62 -14.65 -5.28
N ILE A 134 -10.77 -13.54 -6.00
CA ILE A 134 -9.72 -12.75 -6.63
C ILE A 134 -9.08 -11.77 -5.62
N ALA A 135 -9.84 -11.34 -4.60
CA ALA A 135 -9.46 -10.36 -3.59
C ALA A 135 -8.33 -10.82 -2.65
N LEU A 136 -8.01 -12.12 -2.64
CA LEU A 136 -6.81 -12.59 -1.94
C LEU A 136 -5.56 -12.44 -2.82
N TRP A 137 -5.62 -12.80 -4.10
CA TRP A 137 -4.40 -12.93 -4.91
C TRP A 137 -4.07 -11.66 -5.72
N TYR A 138 -5.09 -11.01 -6.27
CA TYR A 138 -4.90 -9.89 -7.18
C TYR A 138 -4.51 -8.59 -6.48
N PRO A 139 -5.02 -8.25 -5.29
CA PRO A 139 -4.50 -7.13 -4.50
C PRO A 139 -3.00 -7.20 -4.26
N LEU A 140 -2.49 -8.38 -3.87
CA LEU A 140 -1.06 -8.60 -3.72
C LEU A 140 -0.31 -8.39 -5.04
N GLN A 141 -0.82 -8.95 -6.13
CA GLN A 141 -0.20 -8.80 -7.44
C GLN A 141 -0.20 -7.34 -7.93
N ASN A 142 -1.27 -6.59 -7.70
CA ASN A 142 -1.36 -5.19 -8.09
C ASN A 142 -0.34 -4.33 -7.35
N VAL A 143 -0.22 -4.53 -6.04
CA VAL A 143 0.79 -3.84 -5.23
C VAL A 143 2.19 -4.31 -5.60
N ALA A 144 2.37 -5.59 -5.94
CA ALA A 144 3.64 -6.11 -6.43
C ALA A 144 4.05 -5.50 -7.77
N ASP A 145 3.11 -5.30 -8.69
CA ASP A 145 3.37 -4.66 -9.97
C ASP A 145 3.83 -3.21 -9.77
N LEU A 146 3.17 -2.46 -8.88
CA LEU A 146 3.54 -1.08 -8.54
C LEU A 146 4.88 -0.98 -7.79
N ASP A 147 5.15 -1.87 -6.82
CA ASP A 147 6.41 -1.89 -6.07
C ASP A 147 7.61 -2.31 -6.94
N ARG A 148 7.40 -3.23 -7.89
CA ARG A 148 8.43 -3.57 -8.89
C ARG A 148 8.77 -2.39 -9.78
N GLU A 149 7.76 -1.66 -10.24
CA GLU A 149 7.99 -0.47 -11.07
C GLU A 149 8.67 0.66 -10.30
N GLY A 150 8.24 0.91 -9.06
CA GLY A 150 8.93 1.86 -8.18
C GLY A 150 10.41 1.51 -8.02
N TRP A 151 10.71 0.25 -7.68
CA TRP A 151 12.10 -0.21 -7.54
C TRP A 151 12.93 -0.02 -8.83
N ARG A 152 12.35 -0.30 -10.00
CA ARG A 152 13.01 -0.10 -11.30
C ARG A 152 13.41 1.34 -11.53
N ARG A 153 12.50 2.29 -11.29
CA ARG A 153 12.79 3.72 -11.49
C ARG A 153 13.89 4.22 -10.56
N GLU A 154 13.92 3.70 -9.34
CA GLU A 154 14.95 4.04 -8.35
C GLU A 154 16.33 3.51 -8.76
N HIS A 155 16.43 2.27 -9.24
CA HIS A 155 17.72 1.59 -9.43
C HIS A 155 18.24 1.61 -10.87
N ASN A 156 17.37 1.72 -11.87
CA ASN A 156 17.78 1.74 -13.27
C ASN A 156 16.79 2.53 -14.14
N PRO A 157 16.80 3.87 -14.04
CA PRO A 157 15.86 4.73 -14.76
C PRO A 157 16.02 4.67 -16.29
N ALA A 158 17.15 4.17 -16.80
CA ALA A 158 17.45 4.06 -18.23
C ALA A 158 17.19 2.66 -18.83
N ALA A 159 16.82 1.66 -18.01
CA ALA A 159 16.62 0.30 -18.52
C ALA A 159 15.25 0.14 -19.22
N PRO A 160 15.20 -0.55 -20.38
CA PRO A 160 13.94 -0.88 -21.02
C PRO A 160 13.08 -1.78 -20.12
N ALA A 161 11.76 -1.64 -20.24
CA ALA A 161 10.79 -2.48 -19.52
C ALA A 161 11.13 -3.96 -19.77
N ARG A 162 11.43 -4.71 -18.69
CA ARG A 162 11.69 -6.15 -18.76
C ARG A 162 10.63 -6.87 -17.94
N PRO A 163 10.15 -8.06 -18.34
CA PRO A 163 9.32 -8.87 -17.48
C PRO A 163 10.09 -9.21 -16.18
N ALA A 164 9.39 -9.19 -15.04
CA ALA A 164 9.97 -9.41 -13.73
C ALA A 164 10.70 -10.77 -13.65
N ARG A 165 11.94 -10.77 -13.14
CA ARG A 165 12.61 -12.00 -12.67
C ARG A 165 12.24 -12.24 -11.22
N THR A 166 12.07 -13.50 -10.86
CA THR A 166 12.03 -13.98 -9.48
C THR A 166 13.32 -13.56 -8.75
N GLY A 167 13.24 -12.59 -7.83
CA GLY A 167 14.40 -12.10 -7.08
C GLY A 167 14.39 -10.62 -6.64
N ASP A 168 13.40 -9.80 -7.03
CA ASP A 168 13.45 -8.35 -6.74
C ASP A 168 13.50 -8.03 -5.22
N PRO A 169 14.48 -7.20 -4.75
CA PRO A 169 14.71 -6.86 -3.35
C PRO A 169 13.54 -6.12 -2.66
N GLY A 170 12.67 -5.45 -3.43
CA GLY A 170 11.48 -4.77 -2.89
C GLY A 170 10.46 -5.69 -2.21
N SER A 171 10.67 -7.00 -2.32
CA SER A 171 9.79 -8.05 -1.83
C SER A 171 9.62 -8.16 -0.31
N GLY A 172 10.52 -7.63 0.52
CA GLY A 172 10.46 -7.76 1.99
C GLY A 172 9.24 -7.08 2.63
N LEU A 173 9.15 -5.75 2.48
CA LEU A 173 8.07 -4.94 3.07
C LEU A 173 6.69 -5.35 2.56
N ARG A 174 6.58 -5.62 1.25
CA ARG A 174 5.33 -6.10 0.64
C ARG A 174 4.89 -7.45 1.20
N ARG A 175 5.81 -8.41 1.36
CA ARG A 175 5.50 -9.70 1.99
C ARG A 175 5.05 -9.51 3.44
N LEU A 176 5.75 -8.67 4.20
CA LEU A 176 5.41 -8.40 5.59
C LEU A 176 4.00 -7.79 5.70
N TRP A 177 3.70 -6.74 4.93
CA TRP A 177 2.37 -6.14 4.87
C TRP A 177 1.29 -7.18 4.57
N TRP A 178 1.50 -7.97 3.52
CA TRP A 178 0.54 -8.96 3.07
C TRP A 178 0.31 -10.05 4.13
N SER A 179 1.40 -10.56 4.74
CA SER A 179 1.33 -11.54 5.82
C SER A 179 0.62 -10.99 7.04
N CYS A 180 0.91 -9.76 7.46
CA CYS A 180 0.22 -9.12 8.57
C CYS A 180 -1.28 -8.92 8.28
N TRP A 181 -1.64 -8.49 7.08
CA TRP A 181 -3.03 -8.30 6.68
C TRP A 181 -3.82 -9.62 6.66
N LEU A 182 -3.24 -10.69 6.09
CA LEU A 182 -3.86 -12.02 6.10
C LEU A 182 -4.01 -12.57 7.52
N ALA A 183 -2.95 -12.49 8.32
CA ALA A 183 -2.98 -12.96 9.70
C ALA A 183 -4.01 -12.20 10.52
N TRP A 184 -4.06 -10.86 10.38
CA TRP A 184 -5.10 -10.03 10.98
C TRP A 184 -6.50 -10.49 10.58
N SER A 185 -6.77 -10.63 9.29
CA SER A 185 -8.10 -11.03 8.79
C SER A 185 -8.55 -12.37 9.39
N VAL A 186 -7.68 -13.39 9.36
CA VAL A 186 -7.99 -14.72 9.89
C VAL A 186 -8.17 -14.68 11.41
N VAL A 187 -7.22 -14.09 12.14
CA VAL A 187 -7.22 -14.08 13.60
C VAL A 187 -8.39 -13.26 14.15
N SER A 188 -8.71 -12.11 13.54
CA SER A 188 -9.88 -11.31 13.93
C SER A 188 -11.20 -12.05 13.70
N THR A 189 -11.37 -12.71 12.55
CA THR A 189 -12.57 -13.53 12.31
C THR A 189 -12.69 -14.67 13.32
N LEU A 190 -11.61 -15.40 13.58
CA LEU A 190 -11.60 -16.47 14.58
C LEU A 190 -11.86 -15.93 15.99
N GLY A 191 -11.27 -14.80 16.37
CA GLY A 191 -11.47 -14.17 17.66
C GLY A 191 -12.92 -13.76 17.90
N MET A 192 -13.56 -13.13 16.91
CA MET A 192 -14.97 -12.77 16.97
C MET A 192 -15.88 -14.00 17.07
N ASN A 193 -15.65 -15.03 16.25
CA ASN A 193 -16.49 -16.22 16.24
C ASN A 193 -16.30 -17.09 17.50
N ALA A 194 -15.10 -17.15 18.05
CA ALA A 194 -14.79 -17.92 19.25
C ALA A 194 -15.10 -17.17 20.55
N GLY A 195 -15.44 -15.88 20.49
CA GLY A 195 -15.54 -15.03 21.68
C GLY A 195 -14.21 -14.92 22.45
N SER A 196 -13.07 -15.16 21.79
CA SER A 196 -11.77 -15.21 22.44
C SER A 196 -11.15 -13.82 22.52
N MET A 197 -11.04 -13.29 23.74
CA MET A 197 -10.39 -12.01 24.02
C MET A 197 -8.92 -12.00 23.56
N THR A 198 -8.17 -13.08 23.81
CA THR A 198 -6.75 -13.21 23.41
C THR A 198 -6.59 -13.14 21.89
N LEU A 199 -7.40 -13.89 21.13
CA LEU A 199 -7.36 -13.83 19.67
C LEU A 199 -7.81 -12.46 19.15
N THR A 200 -8.79 -11.85 19.81
CA THR A 200 -9.26 -10.49 19.46
C THR A 200 -8.13 -9.48 19.63
N LEU A 201 -7.40 -9.50 20.76
CA LEU A 201 -6.25 -8.64 21.02
C LEU A 201 -5.13 -8.87 20.00
N LEU A 202 -4.77 -10.13 19.75
CA LEU A 202 -3.77 -10.49 18.75
C LEU A 202 -4.17 -9.98 17.35
N GLY A 203 -5.45 -10.10 16.99
CA GLY A 203 -6.01 -9.56 15.77
C GLY A 203 -5.78 -8.05 15.67
N HIS A 204 -6.10 -7.27 16.71
CA HIS A 204 -5.86 -5.84 16.71
C HIS A 204 -4.38 -5.48 16.51
N LEU A 205 -3.46 -6.17 17.21
CA LEU A 205 -2.01 -5.93 17.07
C LEU A 205 -1.51 -6.25 15.65
N LEU A 206 -1.98 -7.34 15.05
CA LEU A 206 -1.69 -7.67 13.65
C LEU A 206 -2.25 -6.62 12.69
N GLY A 207 -3.44 -6.08 12.98
CA GLY A 207 -4.04 -4.97 12.23
C GLY A 207 -3.22 -3.69 12.32
N VAL A 208 -2.68 -3.36 13.50
CA VAL A 208 -1.74 -2.22 13.70
C VAL A 208 -0.49 -2.43 12.84
N ALA A 209 0.10 -3.62 12.87
CA ALA A 209 1.28 -3.95 12.06
C ALA A 209 0.98 -3.88 10.55
N ALA A 210 -0.18 -4.37 10.12
CA ALA A 210 -0.64 -4.29 8.73
C ALA A 210 -0.83 -2.84 8.29
N ALA A 211 -1.44 -1.99 9.13
CA ALA A 211 -1.61 -0.57 8.84
C ALA A 211 -0.26 0.16 8.73
N GLY A 212 0.65 -0.06 9.69
CA GLY A 212 1.98 0.57 9.68
C GLY A 212 2.83 0.16 8.47
N THR A 213 2.82 -1.12 8.11
CA THR A 213 3.52 -1.60 6.91
C THR A 213 2.87 -1.12 5.62
N ALA A 214 1.55 -0.96 5.56
CA ALA A 214 0.84 -0.36 4.43
C ALA A 214 1.23 1.12 4.24
N VAL A 215 1.34 1.90 5.32
CA VAL A 215 1.81 3.30 5.28
C VAL A 215 3.19 3.39 4.64
N LEU A 216 4.13 2.57 5.11
CA LEU A 216 5.49 2.52 4.58
C LEU A 216 5.53 2.10 3.10
N LEU A 217 4.67 1.16 2.72
CA LEU A 217 4.58 0.65 1.36
C LEU A 217 4.03 1.72 0.39
N VAL A 218 2.93 2.39 0.76
CA VAL A 218 2.36 3.51 -0.01
C VAL A 218 3.39 4.61 -0.18
N ARG A 219 4.07 5.00 0.91
CA ARG A 219 5.12 6.02 0.88
C ARG A 219 6.22 5.65 -0.10
N ARG A 220 6.82 4.47 0.07
CA ARG A 220 7.94 3.99 -0.75
C ARG A 220 7.58 3.98 -2.24
N ILE A 221 6.44 3.38 -2.58
CA ILE A 221 6.00 3.27 -3.97
C ILE A 221 5.75 4.66 -4.56
N SER A 222 5.06 5.54 -3.84
CA SER A 222 4.79 6.90 -4.32
C SER A 222 6.06 7.73 -4.51
N ASP A 223 6.99 7.64 -3.56
CA ASP A 223 8.27 8.34 -3.61
C ASP A 223 9.09 7.88 -4.83
N ALA A 224 9.18 6.56 -5.04
CA ALA A 224 9.87 5.99 -6.19
C ALA A 224 9.20 6.34 -7.53
N LEU A 225 7.87 6.31 -7.60
CA LEU A 225 7.14 6.64 -8.83
C LEU A 225 7.19 8.13 -9.19
N THR A 226 7.31 9.01 -8.18
CA THR A 226 7.40 10.48 -8.37
C THR A 226 8.83 11.01 -8.45
N GLY A 227 9.84 10.14 -8.31
CA GLY A 227 11.26 10.52 -8.32
C GLY A 227 11.69 11.29 -7.06
N ARG A 228 10.91 11.24 -5.98
CA ARG A 228 11.28 11.82 -4.68
C ARG A 228 11.96 10.75 -3.86
N THR A 229 13.28 10.70 -3.82
CA THR A 229 13.99 9.73 -2.96
C THR A 229 13.92 10.19 -1.51
N SER A 230 12.91 9.73 -0.75
CA SER A 230 13.00 9.75 0.72
C SER A 230 13.88 8.59 1.16
N PRO A 231 14.92 8.80 1.98
CA PRO A 231 15.64 7.69 2.57
C PRO A 231 14.67 6.85 3.41
N LEU A 232 14.49 5.57 3.07
CA LEU A 232 13.81 4.62 3.95
C LEU A 232 14.53 4.59 5.31
N PRO A 233 13.78 4.45 6.43
CA PRO A 233 14.38 4.22 7.75
C PRO A 233 15.40 3.08 7.67
N GLU A 234 16.57 3.28 8.27
CA GLU A 234 17.71 2.38 8.18
C GLU A 234 17.38 0.93 8.58
N ILE A 235 16.49 0.77 9.57
CA ILE A 235 15.90 -0.52 9.95
C ILE A 235 15.35 -1.26 8.73
N LEU A 236 14.55 -0.62 7.85
CA LEU A 236 13.95 -1.32 6.71
C LEU A 236 14.96 -1.68 5.62
N ARG A 237 16.14 -1.05 5.60
CA ARG A 237 17.24 -1.43 4.70
C ARG A 237 17.90 -2.72 5.17
N THR A 238 18.06 -2.92 6.47
CA THR A 238 18.69 -4.14 7.03
C THR A 238 17.81 -5.37 6.91
N TRP A 239 16.48 -5.19 6.88
CA TRP A 239 15.52 -6.29 6.59
C TRP A 239 15.37 -6.58 5.08
N GLY A 240 15.83 -5.66 4.22
CA GLY A 240 15.94 -5.88 2.78
C GLY A 240 17.15 -6.75 2.48
N TRP A 241 16.92 -8.05 2.33
CA TRP A 241 17.84 -9.09 1.84
C TRP A 241 19.23 -8.55 1.42
N VAL A 242 20.26 -8.79 2.25
CA VAL A 242 21.66 -8.62 1.86
C VAL A 242 21.84 -9.51 0.63
N GLY A 243 22.09 -8.89 -0.53
CA GLY A 243 22.47 -9.60 -1.74
C GLY A 243 23.60 -10.59 -1.47
N PRO A 244 23.85 -11.60 -2.35
CA PRO A 244 25.10 -12.32 -2.27
C PRO A 244 26.22 -11.28 -2.23
N ALA A 245 27.12 -11.41 -1.24
CA ALA A 245 28.23 -10.50 -1.06
C ALA A 245 28.92 -10.29 -2.42
N PRO A 246 29.32 -9.05 -2.77
CA PRO A 246 30.01 -8.80 -4.02
C PRO A 246 31.16 -9.80 -4.13
N THR A 247 31.13 -10.61 -5.18
CA THR A 247 32.15 -11.60 -5.43
C THR A 247 33.46 -10.82 -5.53
N PRO A 248 34.48 -11.13 -4.70
CA PRO A 248 35.73 -10.40 -4.78
C PRO A 248 36.24 -10.48 -6.22
N ALA A 249 36.61 -9.34 -6.78
CA ALA A 249 37.17 -9.27 -8.12
C ALA A 249 38.32 -10.28 -8.19
N ALA A 250 38.24 -11.22 -9.13
CA ALA A 250 39.33 -12.14 -9.39
C ALA A 250 40.56 -11.31 -9.75
N SER A 251 41.55 -11.31 -8.86
CA SER A 251 42.89 -10.76 -9.05
C SER A 251 43.70 -11.65 -9.97
#